data_AF-A0A969BKH1-F1
#
_entry.id   AF-A0A969BKH1-F1
#
_cell.length_a   1.000
_cell.length_b   1.000
_cell.length_c   1.000
_cell.angle_alpha   90.00
_cell.angle_beta   90.00
_cell.angle_gamma   90.00
#
_symmetry.space_group_name_H-M   'P 1'
#
loop_
_entity.id
_entity.type
_entity.pdbx_description
1 polymer ?
#
loop_
_entity_poly.entity_id
_entity_poly.type
_entity_poly.pdbx_seq_one_letter_code
_entity_poly.pdbx_strand_id
1 'polypeptide(L)'
;MRPKKTLSNWLTTRYQLIIRNEENFAEKTSLGFTYSKVILFSVVLFVFTMLISLFLVKTVLAKWFDPRHEQLEANKKLTELAV
;
A
#
# COMPACT_ATOMS: atom_id res chain seq x y z
N MET A 1 3.84 -22.09 -37.20
CA MET A 1 2.96 -22.18 -36.01
C MET A 1 3.24 -20.98 -35.11
N ARG A 2 2.23 -20.21 -34.69
CA ARG A 2 2.44 -19.08 -33.77
C ARG A 2 2.64 -19.63 -32.35
N PRO A 3 3.72 -19.26 -31.64
CA PRO A 3 3.92 -19.73 -30.27
C PRO A 3 2.77 -19.23 -29.38
N LYS A 4 2.14 -20.15 -28.65
CA LYS A 4 1.13 -19.79 -27.63
C LYS A 4 1.79 -18.85 -26.63
N LYS A 5 1.14 -17.71 -26.32
CA LYS A 5 1.61 -16.79 -25.29
C LYS A 5 1.60 -17.52 -23.94
N THR A 6 2.77 -17.79 -23.38
CA THR A 6 2.92 -18.39 -22.04
C THR A 6 2.81 -17.31 -20.97
N LEU A 7 2.44 -17.71 -19.74
CA LEU A 7 2.39 -16.79 -18.60
C LEU A 7 3.73 -16.08 -18.35
N SER A 8 4.85 -16.81 -18.55
CA SER A 8 6.19 -16.24 -18.50
C SER A 8 6.38 -15.11 -19.51
N ASN A 9 5.92 -15.29 -20.75
CA ASN A 9 6.03 -14.27 -21.78
C ASN A 9 5.21 -13.02 -21.40
N TRP A 10 4.00 -13.20 -20.85
CA TRP A 10 3.16 -12.10 -20.38
C TRP A 10 3.80 -11.29 -19.25
N LEU A 11 4.36 -11.95 -18.23
CA LEU A 11 5.02 -11.30 -17.09
C LEU A 11 6.29 -10.53 -17.47
N THR A 12 7.02 -10.99 -18.49
CA THR A 12 8.31 -10.42 -18.90
C THR A 12 8.22 -9.47 -20.09
N THR A 13 7.03 -9.31 -20.69
CA THR A 13 6.81 -8.40 -21.82
C THR A 13 7.11 -6.96 -21.37
N ARG A 14 8.01 -6.29 -22.08
CA ARG A 14 8.37 -4.88 -21.85
C ARG A 14 7.41 -3.98 -22.62
N TYR A 15 6.78 -3.06 -21.91
CA TYR A 15 5.93 -2.01 -22.48
C TYR A 15 6.67 -0.68 -22.38
N GLN A 16 6.62 0.10 -23.45
CA GLN A 16 7.23 1.42 -23.50
C GLN A 16 6.10 2.45 -23.58
N LEU A 17 5.94 3.26 -22.53
CA LEU A 17 5.08 4.43 -22.61
C LEU A 17 5.87 5.53 -23.32
N ILE A 18 5.45 5.89 -24.51
CA ILE A 18 6.05 6.99 -25.27
C ILE A 18 5.07 8.14 -25.22
N ILE A 19 5.46 9.23 -24.55
CA ILE A 19 4.69 10.48 -24.53
C ILE A 19 5.31 11.40 -25.59
N ARG A 20 4.61 11.59 -26.71
CA ARG A 20 5.01 12.50 -27.79
C ARG A 20 4.13 13.74 -27.79
N ASN A 21 4.75 14.89 -28.10
CA ASN A 21 4.04 16.14 -28.36
C ASN A 21 3.47 16.09 -29.79
N GLU A 22 2.19 16.43 -29.95
CA GLU A 22 1.41 16.27 -31.19
C GLU A 22 1.93 17.11 -32.36
N GLU A 23 2.56 18.27 -32.11
CA GLU A 23 3.03 19.15 -33.19
C GLU A 23 4.48 18.87 -33.64
N ASN A 24 5.37 18.50 -32.73
CA ASN A 24 6.80 18.37 -33.04
C ASN A 24 7.31 16.92 -33.04
N PHE A 25 6.46 15.93 -32.71
CA PHE A 25 6.81 14.51 -32.59
C PHE A 25 8.04 14.18 -31.71
N ALA A 26 8.60 15.17 -31.02
CA ALA A 26 9.79 15.02 -30.20
C ALA A 26 9.47 14.14 -28.99
N GLU A 27 10.21 13.05 -28.85
CA GLU A 27 10.09 12.12 -27.72
C GLU A 27 10.52 12.83 -26.43
N LYS A 28 9.56 13.19 -25.57
CA LYS A 28 9.84 13.91 -24.34
C LYS A 28 10.20 12.98 -23.18
N THR A 29 9.68 11.75 -23.18
CA THR A 29 10.09 10.72 -22.22
C THR A 29 9.66 9.33 -22.70
N SER A 30 10.51 8.35 -22.45
CA SER A 30 10.26 6.93 -22.73
C SER A 30 10.40 6.17 -21.42
N LEU A 31 9.27 5.77 -20.85
CA LEU A 31 9.25 4.97 -19.62
C LEU A 31 8.97 3.51 -19.97
N GLY A 32 10.00 2.68 -19.85
CA GLY A 32 9.91 1.24 -19.99
C GLY A 32 9.42 0.58 -18.70
N PHE A 33 8.23 -0.04 -18.74
CA PHE A 33 7.67 -0.78 -17.62
C PHE A 33 7.38 -2.24 -18.00
N THR A 34 7.35 -3.11 -17.01
CA THR A 34 7.09 -4.54 -17.17
C THR A 34 5.98 -4.93 -16.20
N TYR A 35 5.05 -5.82 -16.59
CA TYR A 35 3.97 -6.28 -15.71
C TYR A 35 4.50 -6.81 -14.36
N SER A 36 5.64 -7.51 -14.38
CA SER A 36 6.32 -7.98 -13.16
C SER A 36 6.58 -6.84 -12.14
N LYS A 37 6.99 -5.65 -12.60
CA LYS A 37 7.25 -4.51 -11.71
C LYS A 37 5.97 -3.93 -11.10
N VAL A 38 4.91 -3.86 -11.89
CA VAL A 38 3.60 -3.36 -11.45
C VAL A 38 3.01 -4.30 -10.41
N ILE A 39 3.07 -5.61 -10.66
CA ILE A 39 2.60 -6.65 -9.73
C ILE A 39 3.41 -6.60 -8.44
N LEU A 40 4.75 -6.53 -8.52
CA LEU A 40 5.60 -6.37 -7.34
C LEU A 40 5.19 -5.16 -6.49
N PHE A 41 5.01 -3.99 -7.12
CA PHE A 41 4.60 -2.78 -6.41
C PHE A 41 3.22 -2.94 -5.76
N SER A 42 2.26 -3.56 -6.48
CA SER A 42 0.92 -3.84 -5.94
C SER A 42 0.96 -4.79 -4.74
N VAL A 43 1.78 -5.84 -4.78
CA VAL A 43 1.95 -6.78 -3.68
C VAL A 43 2.61 -6.09 -2.47
N VAL A 44 3.63 -5.26 -2.69
CA VAL A 44 4.27 -4.49 -1.62
C VAL A 44 3.27 -3.54 -0.97
N LEU A 45 2.49 -2.81 -1.77
CA LEU A 45 1.44 -1.93 -1.26
C LEU A 45 0.39 -2.69 -0.45
N PHE A 46 -0.04 -3.87 -0.92
CA PHE A 46 -0.98 -4.72 -0.21
C PHE A 46 -0.42 -5.23 1.13
N VAL A 47 0.83 -5.68 1.16
CA VAL A 47 1.47 -6.11 2.41
C VAL A 47 1.59 -4.92 3.37
N PHE A 48 1.95 -3.75 2.88
CA PHE A 48 2.06 -2.55 3.69
C PHE A 48 0.72 -2.15 4.32
N THR A 49 -0.37 -2.13 3.55
CA THR A 49 -1.70 -1.84 4.09
C THR A 49 -2.19 -2.93 5.05
N MET A 50 -1.85 -4.20 4.80
CA MET A 50 -2.16 -5.30 5.71
C MET A 50 -1.43 -5.14 7.06
N LEU A 51 -0.14 -4.78 7.04
CA LEU A 51 0.64 -4.55 8.26
C LEU A 51 0.09 -3.36 9.06
N ILE A 52 -0.24 -2.26 8.38
CA ILE A 52 -0.90 -1.12 9.02
C ILE A 52 -2.23 -1.56 9.64
N SER A 53 -3.05 -2.30 8.91
CA SER A 53 -4.33 -2.79 9.41
C SER A 53 -4.17 -3.65 10.67
N LEU A 54 -3.22 -4.58 10.68
CA LEU A 54 -2.93 -5.42 11.85
C LEU A 54 -2.43 -4.60 13.05
N PHE A 55 -1.55 -3.63 12.81
CA PHE A 55 -1.06 -2.73 13.85
C PHE A 55 -2.18 -1.85 14.41
N LEU A 56 -3.05 -1.36 13.53
CA LEU A 56 -4.19 -0.55 13.88
C LEU A 56 -5.21 -1.34 14.68
N VAL A 57 -5.46 -2.61 14.34
CA VAL A 57 -6.31 -3.50 15.16
C VAL A 57 -5.72 -3.65 16.57
N LYS A 58 -4.41 -3.86 16.73
CA LYS A 58 -3.82 -3.99 18.07
C LYS A 58 -3.90 -2.70 18.90
N THR A 59 -3.68 -1.55 18.27
CA THR A 59 -3.61 -0.24 18.95
C THR A 59 -4.99 0.38 19.17
N VAL A 60 -5.85 0.35 18.14
CA VAL A 60 -7.21 0.91 18.20
C VAL A 60 -8.11 0.01 19.06
N LEU A 61 -8.01 -1.32 18.97
CA LEU A 61 -8.82 -2.19 19.83
C LEU A 61 -8.45 -2.02 21.31
N ALA A 62 -7.16 -1.88 21.64
CA ALA A 62 -6.74 -1.62 23.02
C ALA A 62 -7.25 -0.28 23.56
N LYS A 63 -7.33 0.75 22.71
CA LYS A 63 -7.71 2.11 23.11
C LYS A 63 -9.22 2.37 23.06
N TRP A 64 -9.96 1.72 22.15
CA TRP A 64 -11.39 1.92 21.95
C TRP A 64 -12.27 0.82 22.56
N PHE A 65 -11.73 -0.37 22.83
CA PHE A 65 -12.51 -1.53 23.29
C PHE A 65 -12.17 -1.98 24.72
N ASP A 66 -11.28 -1.29 25.43
CA ASP A 66 -11.05 -1.55 26.85
C ASP A 66 -11.74 -0.50 27.73
N PRO A 67 -13.02 -0.71 28.14
CA PRO A 67 -13.74 0.20 29.05
C PRO A 67 -13.03 0.33 30.41
N ARG A 68 -12.06 -0.54 30.73
CA ARG A 68 -11.25 -0.42 31.93
C ARG A 68 -10.15 0.62 31.80
N HIS A 69 -9.66 0.92 30.60
CA HIS A 69 -8.64 1.97 30.42
C HIS A 69 -9.22 3.36 30.70
N GLU A 70 -10.44 3.64 30.20
CA GLU A 70 -11.15 4.88 30.52
C GLU A 70 -11.46 4.98 32.02
N GLN A 71 -11.87 3.88 32.66
CA GLN A 71 -12.09 3.86 34.10
C GLN A 71 -10.81 4.00 34.93
N LEU A 72 -9.67 3.46 34.47
CA LEU A 72 -8.38 3.58 35.14
C LEU A 72 -7.82 5.00 35.01
N GLU A 73 -7.94 5.65 33.85
CA GLU A 73 -7.58 7.07 33.71
C GLU A 73 -8.50 7.98 34.51
N ALA A 74 -9.80 7.71 34.53
CA ALA A 74 -10.76 8.46 35.34
C ALA A 74 -10.46 8.30 36.84
N ASN A 75 -10.23 7.07 37.33
CA ASN A 75 -9.88 6.83 38.72
C ASN A 75 -8.54 7.47 39.11
N LYS A 76 -7.52 7.43 38.23
CA LYS A 76 -6.25 8.13 38.47
C LYS A 76 -6.44 9.64 38.64
N LYS A 77 -7.26 10.27 37.79
CA LYS A 77 -7.61 11.70 37.90
C LYS A 77 -8.37 11.99 39.20
N LEU A 78 -9.28 11.12 39.61
CA LEU A 78 -10.01 11.28 40.86
C LEU A 78 -9.09 11.18 42.09
N THR A 79 -8.12 10.26 42.09
CA THR A 79 -7.13 10.16 43.18
C THR A 79 -6.16 11.33 43.22
N GLU A 80 -5.81 11.93 42.08
CA GLU A 80 -4.95 13.11 42.01
C GLU A 80 -5.68 14.38 42.48
N LEU A 81 -6.99 14.48 42.26
CA LEU A 81 -7.83 15.58 42.75
C LEU A 81 -8.23 15.42 44.24
N ALA A 82 -8.13 14.20 44.78
CA ALA A 82 -8.49 13.88 46.16
C ALA A 82 -7.32 14.00 47.15
N VAL A 83 -6.09 14.26 46.66
CA VAL A 83 -4.89 14.60 47.44
C VAL A 83 -4.64 16.10 47.33
#